data_AF-A0A9D2JI25-F1
#
_entry.id   AF-A0A9D2JI25-F1
#
_cell.length_a   1.000
_cell.length_b   1.000
_cell.length_c   1.000
_cell.angle_alpha   90.00
_cell.angle_beta   90.00
_cell.angle_gamma   90.00
#
_symmetry.space_group_name_H-M   'P 1'
#
loop_
_entity.id
_entity.type
_entity.pdbx_description
1 polymer ?
#
loop_
_entity_poly.entity_id
_entity_poly.type
_entity_poly.pdbx_seq_one_letter_code
_entity_poly.pdbx_strand_id
1 'polypeptide(L)'
;DDAQALLAIKGWAAINFFALAVILAQIPVTSLFGRYPFSKHAKDDWAVSFGTVFFGLFLALLVWIFFIVPSFFSLQVDGVAITSQPFGDWNTALAWCQLFIFFFLFPAEGGEGYPQKWITTKQPWSGFVGLAISLAGASIMLPILRNVLTPLAESTGIVPDLAVASFVLTIINVMLAWHHHFDDYPNQALMPSALKRIAVQFSAVIIVGSVLGVLWIKYLHIWPFGANDLGLGYPVLGILGGQFVYMMPMLFMNTFFDKWPMAKSVKE
;
A
#
# COMPACT_ATOMS: atom_id res chain seq x y z
N ASP A 1 -34.23 -2.72 11.71
CA ASP A 1 -34.20 -1.25 11.71
C ASP A 1 -33.05 -0.79 10.82
N ASP A 2 -33.36 -0.10 9.73
CA ASP A 2 -32.43 0.14 8.62
C ASP A 2 -31.22 0.99 9.05
N ALA A 3 -31.40 1.84 10.07
CA ALA A 3 -30.33 2.63 10.67
C ALA A 3 -29.28 1.76 11.38
N GLN A 4 -29.70 0.71 12.08
CA GLN A 4 -28.79 -0.24 12.73
C GLN A 4 -28.05 -1.09 11.70
N ALA A 5 -28.74 -1.49 10.63
CA ALA A 5 -28.11 -2.23 9.52
C ALA A 5 -27.04 -1.37 8.81
N LEU A 6 -27.32 -0.09 8.55
CA LEU A 6 -26.36 0.83 7.94
C LEU A 6 -25.15 1.08 8.86
N LEU A 7 -25.39 1.23 10.17
CA LEU A 7 -24.31 1.37 11.15
C LEU A 7 -23.45 0.09 11.22
N ALA A 8 -24.06 -1.09 11.17
CA ALA A 8 -23.34 -2.36 11.14
C ALA A 8 -22.49 -2.51 9.86
N ILE A 9 -23.00 -2.11 8.70
CA ILE A 9 -22.23 -2.10 7.43
C ILE A 9 -21.04 -1.14 7.52
N LYS A 10 -21.23 0.06 8.07
CA LYS A 10 -20.14 1.03 8.29
C LYS A 10 -19.10 0.49 9.27
N GLY A 11 -19.54 -0.13 10.36
CA GLY A 11 -18.65 -0.78 11.34
C GLY A 11 -17.84 -1.92 10.71
N TRP A 12 -18.49 -2.78 9.92
CA TRP A 12 -17.84 -3.84 9.16
C TRP A 12 -16.80 -3.29 8.18
N ALA A 13 -17.15 -2.24 7.42
CA ALA A 13 -16.22 -1.58 6.52
C ALA A 13 -15.00 -1.00 7.26
N ALA A 14 -15.24 -0.26 8.36
CA ALA A 14 -14.16 0.33 9.16
C ALA A 14 -13.20 -0.73 9.72
N ILE A 15 -13.72 -1.88 10.18
CA ILE A 15 -12.91 -3.01 10.67
C ILE A 15 -12.06 -3.61 9.54
N ASN A 16 -12.62 -3.80 8.34
CA ASN A 16 -11.85 -4.31 7.19
C ASN A 16 -10.71 -3.36 6.79
N PHE A 17 -10.91 -2.05 6.94
CA PHE A 17 -9.86 -1.05 6.70
C PHE A 17 -8.81 -0.97 7.82
N PHE A 18 -8.90 -1.76 8.88
CA PHE A 18 -7.78 -1.92 9.81
C PHE A 18 -6.54 -2.51 9.11
N ALA A 19 -6.73 -3.39 8.12
CA ALA A 19 -5.63 -3.91 7.31
C ALA A 19 -4.88 -2.78 6.58
N LEU A 20 -5.60 -1.77 6.09
CA LEU A 20 -4.98 -0.58 5.50
C LEU A 20 -4.16 0.20 6.54
N ALA A 21 -4.67 0.38 7.76
CA ALA A 21 -3.92 1.04 8.83
C ALA A 21 -2.64 0.27 9.21
N VAL A 22 -2.70 -1.06 9.23
CA VAL A 22 -1.52 -1.93 9.42
C VAL A 22 -0.51 -1.70 8.31
N ILE A 23 -0.93 -1.70 7.04
CA ILE A 23 -0.04 -1.44 5.91
C ILE A 23 0.60 -0.05 6.02
N LEU A 24 -0.19 0.99 6.33
CA LEU A 24 0.26 2.38 6.41
C LEU A 24 1.19 2.67 7.59
N ALA A 25 1.09 1.91 8.69
CA ALA A 25 1.82 2.21 9.92
C ALA A 25 2.89 1.17 10.26
N GLN A 26 2.58 -0.12 10.17
CA GLN A 26 3.47 -1.20 10.60
C GLN A 26 4.57 -1.47 9.56
N ILE A 27 4.23 -1.50 8.27
CA ILE A 27 5.23 -1.78 7.22
C ILE A 27 6.30 -0.69 7.15
N PRO A 28 6.00 0.62 7.30
CA PRO A 28 7.04 1.65 7.39
C PRO A 28 8.05 1.46 8.52
N VAL A 29 7.67 0.88 9.67
CA VAL A 29 8.60 0.61 10.78
C VAL A 29 9.70 -0.36 10.35
N THR A 30 9.37 -1.35 9.52
CA THR A 30 10.33 -2.32 9.00
C THR A 30 11.04 -1.81 7.74
N SER A 31 10.29 -1.29 6.76
CA SER A 31 10.79 -0.87 5.45
C SER A 31 11.60 0.44 5.47
N LEU A 32 11.18 1.45 6.23
CA LEU A 32 11.86 2.75 6.30
C LEU A 32 12.78 2.85 7.52
N PHE A 33 12.29 2.41 8.69
CA PHE A 33 13.00 2.57 9.96
C PHE A 33 13.87 1.37 10.35
N GLY A 34 13.86 0.27 9.58
CA GLY A 34 14.72 -0.88 9.84
C GLY A 34 14.57 -1.46 11.25
N ARG A 35 13.32 -1.54 11.75
CA ARG A 35 12.98 -2.05 13.10
C ARG A 35 13.51 -1.18 14.26
N TYR A 36 13.88 0.07 13.99
CA TYR A 36 14.20 1.06 15.03
C TYR A 36 12.95 1.35 15.90
N PRO A 37 13.08 1.59 17.22
CA PRO A 37 14.31 1.64 18.02
C PRO A 37 14.85 0.28 18.47
N PHE A 38 14.07 -0.79 18.33
CA PHE A 38 14.38 -2.07 18.94
C PHE A 38 15.68 -2.69 18.41
N SER A 39 15.94 -2.58 17.10
CA SER A 39 17.19 -3.06 16.48
C SER A 39 18.46 -2.41 17.03
N LYS A 40 18.37 -1.26 17.71
CA LYS A 40 19.52 -0.57 18.33
C LYS A 40 19.69 -0.90 19.82
N HIS A 41 18.58 -1.17 20.51
CA HIS A 41 18.56 -1.22 21.97
C HIS A 41 18.35 -2.63 22.55
N ALA A 42 17.83 -3.57 21.77
CA ALA A 42 17.72 -4.97 22.15
C ALA A 42 18.86 -5.79 21.52
N LYS A 43 19.34 -6.80 22.26
CA LYS A 43 20.39 -7.73 21.79
C LYS A 43 19.84 -9.03 21.22
N ASP A 44 18.59 -9.34 21.52
CA ASP A 44 17.93 -10.58 21.14
C ASP A 44 16.95 -10.33 19.99
N ASP A 45 17.06 -11.12 18.92
CA ASP A 45 16.27 -10.96 17.70
C ASP A 45 14.77 -11.18 17.94
N TRP A 46 14.42 -12.04 18.92
CA TRP A 46 13.04 -12.21 19.33
C TRP A 46 12.50 -10.91 19.93
N ALA A 47 13.25 -10.30 20.87
CA ALA A 47 12.85 -9.04 21.50
C ALA A 47 12.74 -7.89 20.48
N VAL A 48 13.64 -7.84 19.49
CA VAL A 48 13.56 -6.88 18.38
C VAL A 48 12.27 -7.07 17.58
N SER A 49 11.96 -8.31 17.20
CA SER A 49 10.82 -8.63 16.36
C SER A 49 9.50 -8.38 17.08
N PHE A 50 9.40 -8.82 18.33
CA PHE A 50 8.20 -8.61 19.15
C PHE A 50 7.97 -7.12 19.43
N GLY A 51 9.01 -6.39 19.86
CA GLY A 51 8.93 -4.95 20.06
C GLY A 51 8.45 -4.22 18.80
N THR A 52 9.00 -4.60 17.64
CA THR A 52 8.61 -4.02 16.34
C THR A 52 7.16 -4.28 15.99
N VAL A 53 6.67 -5.51 16.20
CA VAL A 53 5.27 -5.88 15.91
C VAL A 53 4.31 -5.12 16.83
N PHE A 54 4.57 -5.08 18.15
CA PHE A 54 3.67 -4.40 19.09
C PHE A 54 3.67 -2.88 18.90
N PHE A 55 4.84 -2.29 18.63
CA PHE A 55 4.93 -0.88 18.31
C PHE A 55 4.21 -0.56 17.00
N GLY A 56 4.42 -1.38 15.96
CA GLY A 56 3.72 -1.25 14.68
C GLY A 56 2.19 -1.39 14.82
N LEU A 57 1.73 -2.34 15.62
CA LEU A 57 0.31 -2.55 15.92
C LEU A 57 -0.28 -1.35 16.68
N PHE A 58 0.46 -0.81 17.66
CA PHE A 58 0.05 0.39 18.38
C PHE A 58 -0.10 1.59 17.44
N LEU A 59 0.89 1.83 16.55
CA LEU A 59 0.80 2.88 15.54
C LEU A 59 -0.36 2.63 14.56
N ALA A 60 -0.59 1.38 14.14
CA ALA A 60 -1.71 1.02 13.27
C ALA A 60 -3.05 1.29 13.95
N LEU A 61 -3.19 1.01 15.24
CA LEU A 61 -4.39 1.36 16.01
C LEU A 61 -4.61 2.87 16.09
N LEU A 62 -3.54 3.66 16.26
CA LEU A 62 -3.65 5.13 16.22
C LEU A 62 -4.11 5.61 14.83
N VAL A 63 -3.49 5.12 13.75
CA VAL A 63 -3.93 5.46 12.38
C VAL A 63 -5.38 5.03 12.17
N TRP A 64 -5.77 3.86 12.65
CA TRP A 64 -7.14 3.40 12.51
C TRP A 64 -8.13 4.31 13.26
N ILE A 65 -7.89 4.61 14.53
CA ILE A 65 -8.79 5.43 15.37
C ILE A 65 -8.85 6.88 14.92
N PHE A 66 -7.75 7.47 14.45
CA PHE A 66 -7.69 8.89 14.12
C PHE A 66 -7.88 9.22 12.64
N PHE A 67 -7.62 8.26 11.73
CA PHE A 67 -7.73 8.48 10.30
C PHE A 67 -8.86 7.65 9.67
N ILE A 68 -8.92 6.35 9.93
CA ILE A 68 -9.91 5.46 9.29
C ILE A 68 -11.30 5.62 9.92
N VAL A 69 -11.42 5.40 11.22
CA VAL A 69 -12.70 5.38 11.95
C VAL A 69 -13.51 6.68 11.80
N PRO A 70 -12.92 7.90 11.93
CA PRO A 70 -13.66 9.15 11.77
C PRO A 70 -14.22 9.32 10.36
N SER A 71 -13.61 8.70 9.35
CA SER A 71 -14.07 8.76 7.95
C SER A 71 -15.42 8.07 7.71
N PHE A 72 -15.84 7.18 8.62
CA PHE A 72 -17.12 6.47 8.55
C PHE A 72 -18.20 7.10 9.44
N PHE A 73 -17.83 8.11 10.24
CA PHE A 73 -18.78 8.89 11.04
C PHE A 73 -19.18 10.15 10.29
N SER A 74 -20.48 10.42 10.27
CA SER A 74 -21.05 11.65 9.72
C SER A 74 -21.70 12.42 10.88
N LEU A 75 -20.86 13.00 11.75
CA LEU A 75 -21.31 13.84 12.85
C LEU A 75 -21.56 15.25 12.29
N GLN A 76 -22.79 15.76 12.44
CA GLN A 76 -23.16 17.12 12.05
C GLN A 76 -23.74 17.83 13.28
N VAL A 77 -23.37 19.10 13.49
CA VAL A 77 -24.03 20.01 14.44
C VAL A 77 -24.48 21.22 13.65
N ASP A 78 -25.76 21.58 13.78
CA ASP A 78 -26.38 22.71 13.08
C ASP A 78 -26.17 22.72 11.56
N GLY A 79 -26.15 21.52 10.95
CA GLY A 79 -25.93 21.34 9.50
C GLY A 79 -24.47 21.46 9.05
N VAL A 80 -23.54 21.71 9.97
CA VAL A 80 -22.09 21.74 9.71
C VAL A 80 -21.49 20.37 10.04
N ALA A 81 -20.80 19.75 9.08
CA ALA A 81 -20.09 18.50 9.30
C ALA A 81 -18.90 18.73 10.26
N ILE A 82 -18.95 18.08 11.43
CA ILE A 82 -17.86 18.06 12.41
C ILE A 82 -16.81 17.01 12.02
N THR A 83 -17.24 15.91 11.41
CA THR A 83 -16.34 14.90 10.84
C THR A 83 -16.42 14.95 9.32
N SER A 84 -15.27 15.04 8.66
CA SER A 84 -15.14 14.96 7.21
C SER A 84 -14.16 13.85 6.84
N GLN A 85 -14.32 13.30 5.65
CA GLN A 85 -13.39 12.32 5.13
C GLN A 85 -12.04 13.01 4.84
N PRO A 86 -10.91 12.33 5.11
CA PRO A 86 -9.60 12.85 4.78
C PRO A 86 -9.53 13.22 3.31
N PHE A 87 -8.91 14.35 3.00
CA PHE A 87 -8.82 14.87 1.62
C PHE A 87 -10.17 15.14 0.94
N GLY A 88 -11.25 15.26 1.70
CA GLY A 88 -12.60 15.61 1.22
C GLY A 88 -13.46 14.42 0.81
N ASP A 89 -12.87 13.37 0.24
CA ASP A 89 -13.57 12.16 -0.23
C ASP A 89 -12.75 10.89 0.02
N TRP A 90 -13.43 9.79 0.33
CA TRP A 90 -12.80 8.51 0.61
C TRP A 90 -12.02 7.94 -0.58
N ASN A 91 -12.47 8.14 -1.82
CA ASN A 91 -11.70 7.70 -3.00
C ASN A 91 -10.39 8.48 -3.12
N THR A 92 -10.40 9.78 -2.81
CA THR A 92 -9.18 10.59 -2.75
C THR A 92 -8.25 10.07 -1.65
N ALA A 93 -8.78 9.77 -0.46
CA ALA A 93 -8.00 9.21 0.64
C ALA A 93 -7.35 7.86 0.25
N LEU A 94 -8.12 6.96 -0.40
CA LEU A 94 -7.61 5.68 -0.88
C LEU A 94 -6.53 5.86 -1.94
N ALA A 95 -6.73 6.74 -2.93
CA ALA A 95 -5.74 7.03 -3.96
C ALA A 95 -4.43 7.54 -3.36
N TRP A 96 -4.52 8.47 -2.40
CA TRP A 96 -3.36 8.96 -1.66
C TRP A 96 -2.67 7.85 -0.87
N CYS A 97 -3.43 6.98 -0.19
CA CYS A 97 -2.88 5.85 0.55
C CYS A 97 -2.13 4.88 -0.36
N GLN A 98 -2.67 4.53 -1.54
CA GLN A 98 -1.98 3.66 -2.48
C GLN A 98 -0.68 4.29 -2.99
N LEU A 99 -0.68 5.58 -3.30
CA LEU A 99 0.54 6.28 -3.68
C LEU A 99 1.57 6.32 -2.55
N PHE A 100 1.14 6.58 -1.32
CA PHE A 100 2.00 6.55 -0.15
C PHE A 100 2.64 5.17 0.03
N ILE A 101 1.84 4.10 -0.10
CA ILE A 101 2.30 2.70 -0.06
C ILE A 101 3.34 2.45 -1.13
N PHE A 102 3.04 2.81 -2.38
CA PHE A 102 3.97 2.63 -3.48
C PHE A 102 5.34 3.26 -3.20
N PHE A 103 5.38 4.51 -2.70
CA PHE A 103 6.65 5.17 -2.40
C PHE A 103 7.39 4.56 -1.21
N PHE A 104 6.73 4.24 -0.09
CA PHE A 104 7.46 3.68 1.05
C PHE A 104 7.88 2.22 0.84
N LEU A 105 7.16 1.47 0.01
CA LEU A 105 7.42 0.04 -0.19
C LEU A 105 8.59 -0.18 -1.15
N PHE A 106 8.82 0.74 -2.09
CA PHE A 106 9.91 0.65 -3.06
C PHE A 106 11.31 0.38 -2.45
N PRO A 107 11.76 1.04 -1.35
CA PRO A 107 13.01 0.66 -0.69
C PRO A 107 13.05 -0.76 -0.12
N ALA A 108 11.90 -1.36 0.21
CA ALA A 108 11.82 -2.71 0.76
C ALA A 108 11.84 -3.82 -0.32
N GLU A 109 11.43 -3.51 -1.54
CA GLU A 109 11.23 -4.49 -2.63
C GLU A 109 12.29 -4.32 -3.76
N GLY A 110 13.55 -4.05 -3.40
CA GLY A 110 14.66 -3.99 -4.37
C GLY A 110 15.22 -2.59 -4.67
N GLY A 111 14.68 -1.52 -4.07
CA GLY A 111 15.23 -0.16 -4.16
C GLY A 111 16.49 0.04 -3.30
N GLU A 112 17.57 -0.71 -3.52
CA GLU A 112 18.80 -0.67 -2.71
C GLU A 112 19.34 0.76 -2.51
N GLY A 113 19.15 1.63 -3.51
CA GLY A 113 19.54 3.04 -3.53
C GLY A 113 18.38 4.02 -3.40
N TYR A 114 17.27 3.66 -2.74
CA TYR A 114 16.15 4.57 -2.54
C TYR A 114 16.64 5.94 -2.04
N PRO A 115 16.10 7.09 -2.52
CA PRO A 115 16.74 8.40 -2.34
C PRO A 115 17.04 8.78 -0.89
N GLN A 116 16.33 8.19 0.08
CA GLN A 116 16.64 8.38 1.50
C GLN A 116 18.09 7.99 1.86
N LYS A 117 18.62 6.90 1.28
CA LYS A 117 19.97 6.40 1.55
C LYS A 117 21.06 7.27 0.92
N TRP A 118 20.72 8.06 -0.10
CA TRP A 118 21.64 9.07 -0.65
C TRP A 118 21.83 10.26 0.30
N ILE A 119 20.84 10.52 1.16
CA ILE A 119 20.90 11.59 2.17
C ILE A 119 21.55 11.05 3.45
N THR A 120 21.04 9.93 3.99
CA THR A 120 21.60 9.32 5.20
C THR A 120 21.20 7.85 5.32
N THR A 121 22.10 7.04 5.86
CA THR A 121 21.85 5.63 6.19
C THR A 121 21.62 5.40 7.69
N LYS A 122 21.76 6.45 8.52
CA LYS A 122 21.67 6.35 9.98
C LYS A 122 20.22 6.40 10.45
N GLN A 123 19.77 5.37 11.17
CA GLN A 123 18.46 5.39 11.83
C GLN A 123 18.47 6.29 13.08
N PRO A 124 17.37 7.00 13.39
CA PRO A 124 16.07 7.01 12.68
C PRO A 124 15.98 8.00 11.50
N TRP A 125 17.03 8.76 11.22
CA TRP A 125 17.02 9.84 10.21
C TRP A 125 16.72 9.32 8.80
N SER A 126 17.28 8.17 8.43
CA SER A 126 16.97 7.52 7.15
C SER A 126 15.46 7.25 7.01
N GLY A 127 14.82 6.75 8.07
CA GLY A 127 13.38 6.48 8.08
C GLY A 127 12.54 7.75 7.95
N PHE A 128 12.92 8.84 8.63
CA PHE A 128 12.23 10.13 8.51
C PHE A 128 12.36 10.74 7.12
N VAL A 129 13.53 10.66 6.50
CA VAL A 129 13.73 11.11 5.11
C VAL A 129 12.87 10.28 4.16
N GLY A 130 12.84 8.96 4.33
CA GLY A 130 11.94 8.07 3.59
C GLY A 130 10.47 8.42 3.72
N LEU A 131 10.04 8.70 4.94
CA LEU A 131 8.67 9.10 5.24
C LEU A 131 8.33 10.42 4.55
N ALA A 132 9.21 11.41 4.63
CA ALA A 132 9.04 12.70 3.95
C ALA A 132 8.93 12.53 2.42
N ILE A 133 9.78 11.70 1.82
CA ILE A 133 9.71 11.38 0.39
C ILE A 133 8.37 10.72 0.07
N SER A 134 7.91 9.78 0.89
CA SER A 134 6.65 9.05 0.64
C SER A 134 5.43 9.96 0.75
N LEU A 135 5.41 10.86 1.75
CA LEU A 135 4.36 11.86 1.91
C LEU A 135 4.33 12.87 0.75
N ALA A 136 5.51 13.39 0.37
CA ALA A 136 5.63 14.34 -0.73
C ALA A 136 5.29 13.69 -2.07
N GLY A 137 5.83 12.50 -2.33
CA GLY A 137 5.58 11.70 -3.53
C GLY A 137 4.10 11.40 -3.70
N ALA A 138 3.41 10.96 -2.64
CA ALA A 138 1.97 10.70 -2.69
C ALA A 138 1.17 11.96 -3.02
N SER A 139 1.50 13.07 -2.37
CA SER A 139 0.78 14.34 -2.53
C SER A 139 1.01 14.99 -3.90
N ILE A 140 2.22 14.84 -4.46
CA ILE A 140 2.58 15.37 -5.79
C ILE A 140 2.04 14.47 -6.91
N MET A 141 2.14 13.15 -6.78
CA MET A 141 1.72 12.23 -7.84
C MET A 141 0.21 12.11 -7.96
N LEU A 142 -0.55 12.33 -6.88
CA LEU A 142 -2.00 12.25 -6.89
C LEU A 142 -2.64 13.14 -7.98
N PRO A 143 -2.43 14.47 -8.03
CA PRO A 143 -3.00 15.31 -9.08
C PRO A 143 -2.49 14.95 -10.48
N ILE A 144 -1.23 14.49 -10.60
CA ILE A 144 -0.65 14.08 -11.88
C ILE A 144 -1.38 12.85 -12.43
N LEU A 145 -1.46 11.77 -11.64
CA LEU A 145 -2.14 10.55 -12.06
C LEU A 145 -3.64 10.75 -12.24
N ARG A 146 -4.28 11.58 -11.40
CA ARG A 146 -5.68 11.96 -11.59
C ARG A 146 -5.88 12.52 -13.00
N ASN A 147 -5.09 13.52 -13.39
CA ASN A 147 -5.19 14.12 -14.72
C ASN A 147 -4.92 13.13 -15.86
N VAL A 148 -3.97 12.22 -15.69
CA VAL A 148 -3.62 11.21 -16.70
C VAL A 148 -4.70 10.13 -16.84
N LEU A 149 -5.32 9.72 -15.73
CA LEU A 149 -6.26 8.60 -15.68
C LEU A 149 -7.73 9.02 -15.81
N THR A 150 -8.08 10.29 -15.64
CA THR A 150 -9.46 10.80 -15.83
C THR A 150 -10.08 10.34 -17.16
N PRO A 151 -9.42 10.45 -18.33
CA PRO A 151 -10.03 10.02 -19.59
C PRO A 151 -10.37 8.52 -19.61
N LEU A 152 -9.53 7.68 -19.00
CA LEU A 152 -9.79 6.25 -18.87
C LEU A 152 -10.95 6.00 -17.90
N ALA A 153 -10.94 6.68 -16.76
CA ALA A 153 -11.97 6.55 -15.72
C ALA A 153 -13.36 6.89 -16.27
N GLU A 154 -13.49 8.02 -16.97
CA GLU A 154 -14.72 8.48 -17.63
C GLU A 154 -15.20 7.47 -18.68
N SER A 155 -14.28 6.90 -19.48
CA SER A 155 -14.64 5.90 -20.50
C SER A 155 -15.23 4.61 -19.92
N THR A 156 -14.94 4.32 -18.64
CA THR A 156 -15.42 3.14 -17.91
C THR A 156 -16.48 3.46 -16.85
N GLY A 157 -16.87 4.73 -16.70
CA GLY A 157 -17.87 5.16 -15.72
C GLY A 157 -17.41 5.05 -14.25
N ILE A 158 -16.11 5.08 -13.97
CA ILE A 158 -15.57 5.05 -12.60
C ILE A 158 -15.09 6.43 -12.16
N VAL A 159 -15.11 6.69 -10.85
CA VAL A 159 -14.59 7.94 -10.28
C VAL A 159 -13.07 8.04 -10.53
N PRO A 160 -12.54 9.20 -10.99
CA PRO A 160 -11.12 9.34 -11.31
C PRO A 160 -10.16 8.93 -10.19
N ASP A 161 -10.43 9.32 -8.94
CA ASP A 161 -9.56 8.94 -7.82
C ASP A 161 -9.62 7.44 -7.52
N LEU A 162 -10.75 6.78 -7.74
CA LEU A 162 -10.86 5.34 -7.63
C LEU A 162 -10.03 4.63 -8.73
N ALA A 163 -9.97 5.22 -9.93
CA ALA A 163 -9.09 4.76 -11.00
C ALA A 163 -7.61 4.91 -10.61
N VAL A 164 -7.22 6.05 -10.01
CA VAL A 164 -5.86 6.24 -9.48
C VAL A 164 -5.52 5.20 -8.43
N ALA A 165 -6.40 5.00 -7.44
CA ALA A 165 -6.19 4.01 -6.39
C ALA A 165 -5.99 2.60 -6.99
N SER A 166 -6.84 2.21 -7.93
CA SER A 166 -6.78 0.88 -8.56
C SER A 166 -5.56 0.68 -9.46
N PHE A 167 -5.21 1.72 -10.21
CA PHE A 167 -4.02 1.71 -11.05
C PHE A 167 -2.74 1.53 -10.23
N VAL A 168 -2.58 2.33 -9.16
CA VAL A 168 -1.41 2.27 -8.29
C VAL A 168 -1.36 0.95 -7.51
N LEU A 169 -2.51 0.44 -7.04
CA LEU A 169 -2.60 -0.87 -6.40
C LEU A 169 -2.16 -2.01 -7.34
N THR A 170 -2.44 -1.89 -8.64
CA THR A 170 -1.93 -2.86 -9.63
C THR A 170 -0.41 -2.84 -9.70
N ILE A 171 0.20 -1.65 -9.70
CA ILE A 171 1.66 -1.50 -9.70
C ILE A 171 2.26 -2.10 -8.42
N ILE A 172 1.64 -1.88 -7.26
CA ILE A 172 2.06 -2.48 -5.99
C ILE A 172 1.99 -4.01 -6.06
N ASN A 173 0.90 -4.58 -6.58
CA ASN A 173 0.78 -6.02 -6.75
C ASN A 173 1.86 -6.60 -7.65
N VAL A 174 2.16 -5.92 -8.77
CA VAL A 174 3.25 -6.32 -9.66
C VAL A 174 4.59 -6.20 -8.96
N MET A 175 4.84 -5.14 -8.18
CA MET A 175 6.08 -4.97 -7.42
C MET A 175 6.30 -6.13 -6.43
N LEU A 176 5.28 -6.45 -5.63
CA LEU A 176 5.33 -7.54 -4.65
C LEU A 176 5.53 -8.90 -5.32
N ALA A 177 4.78 -9.17 -6.40
CA ALA A 177 4.91 -10.41 -7.16
C ALA A 177 6.25 -10.50 -7.88
N TRP A 178 6.77 -9.38 -8.39
CA TRP A 178 8.05 -9.33 -9.07
C TRP A 178 9.19 -9.62 -8.10
N HIS A 179 9.19 -9.00 -6.92
CA HIS A 179 10.17 -9.28 -5.88
C HIS A 179 10.14 -10.76 -5.49
N HIS A 180 8.97 -11.37 -5.31
CA HIS A 180 8.89 -12.77 -4.90
C HIS A 180 9.28 -13.77 -6.01
N HIS A 181 8.91 -13.50 -7.27
CA HIS A 181 9.16 -14.44 -8.38
C HIS A 181 10.50 -14.23 -9.07
N PHE A 182 11.07 -13.03 -8.96
CA PHE A 182 12.26 -12.61 -9.68
C PHE A 182 13.26 -11.89 -8.75
N ASP A 183 13.35 -12.34 -7.50
CA ASP A 183 14.09 -11.71 -6.39
C ASP A 183 15.46 -11.13 -6.80
N ASP A 184 16.23 -11.91 -7.57
CA ASP A 184 17.54 -11.52 -8.03
C ASP A 184 17.61 -10.96 -9.46
N TYR A 185 16.52 -10.86 -10.24
CA TYR A 185 16.60 -10.45 -11.64
C TYR A 185 16.44 -8.93 -11.84
N PRO A 186 17.33 -8.27 -12.62
CA PRO A 186 18.57 -8.81 -13.19
C PRO A 186 19.67 -8.89 -12.11
N ASN A 187 20.40 -10.01 -12.06
CA ASN A 187 21.35 -10.27 -10.97
C ASN A 187 22.69 -9.56 -11.17
N GLN A 188 23.54 -9.57 -10.15
CA GLN A 188 24.87 -8.94 -10.22
C GLN A 188 25.76 -9.53 -11.32
N ALA A 189 25.60 -10.82 -11.65
CA ALA A 189 26.36 -11.48 -12.71
C ALA A 189 25.98 -10.97 -14.11
N LEU A 190 24.68 -10.74 -14.36
CA LEU A 190 24.15 -10.19 -15.61
C LEU A 190 24.36 -8.68 -15.68
N MET A 191 24.27 -7.98 -14.55
CA MET A 191 24.34 -6.52 -14.49
C MET A 191 25.10 -6.07 -13.24
N PRO A 192 26.42 -5.83 -13.36
CA PRO A 192 27.27 -5.49 -12.21
C PRO A 192 26.92 -4.15 -11.54
N SER A 193 26.39 -3.19 -12.31
CA SER A 193 26.00 -1.87 -11.80
C SER A 193 24.68 -1.93 -11.03
N ALA A 194 24.72 -1.64 -9.73
CA ALA A 194 23.53 -1.60 -8.86
C ALA A 194 22.48 -0.60 -9.34
N LEU A 195 22.90 0.60 -9.76
CA LEU A 195 21.98 1.62 -10.28
C LEU A 195 21.21 1.12 -11.51
N LYS A 196 21.88 0.43 -12.44
CA LYS A 196 21.23 -0.13 -13.62
C LYS A 196 20.25 -1.24 -13.26
N ARG A 197 20.60 -2.12 -12.31
CA ARG A 197 19.70 -3.18 -11.83
C ARG A 197 18.40 -2.59 -11.28
N ILE A 198 18.53 -1.63 -10.35
CA ILE A 198 17.39 -0.94 -9.73
C ILE A 198 16.54 -0.25 -10.80
N ALA A 199 17.16 0.46 -11.75
CA ALA A 199 16.44 1.17 -12.80
C ALA A 199 15.67 0.21 -13.72
N VAL A 200 16.23 -0.95 -14.05
CA VAL A 200 15.56 -1.98 -14.86
C VAL A 200 14.41 -2.62 -14.10
N GLN A 201 14.60 -2.99 -12.83
CA GLN A 201 13.53 -3.54 -11.98
C GLN A 201 12.39 -2.54 -11.85
N PHE A 202 12.71 -1.28 -11.51
CA PHE A 202 11.72 -0.22 -11.42
C PHE A 202 10.96 -0.03 -12.75
N SER A 203 11.68 0.02 -13.87
CA SER A 203 11.05 0.17 -15.19
C SER A 203 10.15 -1.02 -15.52
N ALA A 204 10.57 -2.25 -15.23
CA ALA A 204 9.77 -3.46 -15.45
C ALA A 204 8.47 -3.42 -14.64
N VAL A 205 8.57 -3.14 -13.33
CA VAL A 205 7.42 -3.02 -12.43
C VAL A 205 6.47 -1.93 -12.89
N ILE A 206 6.98 -0.76 -13.26
CA ILE A 206 6.15 0.36 -13.72
C ILE A 206 5.47 0.05 -15.05
N ILE A 207 6.20 -0.49 -16.03
CA ILE A 207 5.63 -0.79 -17.35
C ILE A 207 4.58 -1.90 -17.24
N VAL A 208 4.92 -3.03 -16.63
CA VAL A 208 4.01 -4.18 -16.48
C VAL A 208 2.81 -3.79 -15.62
N GLY A 209 3.04 -3.13 -14.48
CA GLY A 209 1.99 -2.63 -13.59
C GLY A 209 1.07 -1.62 -14.27
N SER A 210 1.61 -0.71 -15.08
CA SER A 210 0.80 0.28 -15.80
C SER A 210 -0.07 -0.36 -16.88
N VAL A 211 0.50 -1.28 -17.67
CA VAL A 211 -0.26 -2.00 -18.70
C VAL A 211 -1.38 -2.81 -18.05
N LEU A 212 -1.07 -3.60 -17.01
CA LEU A 212 -2.06 -4.39 -16.29
C LEU A 212 -3.09 -3.50 -15.59
N GLY A 213 -2.71 -2.33 -15.07
CA GLY A 213 -3.63 -1.40 -14.42
C GLY A 213 -4.63 -0.79 -15.40
N VAL A 214 -4.18 -0.40 -16.60
CA VAL A 214 -5.07 0.07 -17.67
C VAL A 214 -6.03 -1.05 -18.10
N LEU A 215 -5.51 -2.26 -18.28
CA LEU A 215 -6.33 -3.42 -18.64
C LEU A 215 -7.36 -3.75 -17.55
N TRP A 216 -6.96 -3.72 -16.29
CA TRP A 216 -7.84 -3.97 -15.13
C TRP A 216 -9.01 -2.99 -15.12
N ILE A 217 -8.74 -1.69 -15.27
CA ILE A 217 -9.78 -0.66 -15.30
C ILE A 217 -10.70 -0.84 -16.51
N LYS A 218 -10.13 -1.05 -17.70
CA LYS A 218 -10.88 -1.14 -18.95
C LYS A 218 -11.76 -2.39 -19.04
N TYR A 219 -11.28 -3.50 -18.49
CA TYR A 219 -11.88 -4.83 -18.63
C TYR A 219 -12.42 -5.40 -17.32
N LEU A 220 -12.61 -4.58 -16.30
CA LEU A 220 -13.13 -5.02 -15.00
C LEU A 220 -14.45 -5.79 -15.12
N HIS A 221 -15.31 -5.36 -16.03
CA HIS A 221 -16.63 -5.94 -16.27
C HIS A 221 -16.59 -7.36 -16.87
N ILE A 222 -15.46 -7.82 -17.41
CA ILE A 222 -15.32 -9.19 -17.92
C ILE A 222 -14.57 -10.13 -16.98
N TRP A 223 -14.00 -9.63 -15.88
CA TRP A 223 -13.19 -10.47 -14.99
C TRP A 223 -14.02 -10.97 -13.80
N PRO A 224 -14.19 -12.30 -13.61
CA PRO A 224 -15.06 -12.90 -12.59
C PRO A 224 -14.55 -12.77 -11.14
N PHE A 225 -13.53 -11.96 -10.88
CA PHE A 225 -12.76 -12.00 -9.64
C PHE A 225 -13.19 -10.93 -8.64
N GLY A 226 -14.36 -11.13 -8.02
CA GLY A 226 -14.83 -10.37 -6.86
C GLY A 226 -15.10 -8.88 -7.09
N ALA A 227 -14.73 -8.32 -8.25
CA ALA A 227 -14.93 -6.92 -8.61
C ALA A 227 -16.13 -6.68 -9.52
N ASN A 228 -16.65 -7.72 -10.17
CA ASN A 228 -17.86 -7.69 -10.97
C ASN A 228 -18.72 -8.95 -10.73
N ASP A 229 -20.03 -8.82 -10.87
CA ASP A 229 -21.01 -9.87 -10.66
C ASP A 229 -21.36 -10.60 -11.96
N LEU A 230 -20.75 -10.18 -13.08
CA LEU A 230 -21.08 -10.64 -14.44
C LEU A 230 -22.57 -10.51 -14.78
N GLY A 231 -23.28 -9.58 -14.14
CA GLY A 231 -24.73 -9.39 -14.30
C GLY A 231 -25.59 -10.37 -13.50
N LEU A 232 -25.02 -11.10 -12.54
CA LEU A 232 -25.72 -12.09 -11.71
C LEU A 232 -26.38 -11.48 -10.45
N GLY A 233 -26.19 -10.19 -10.18
CA GLY A 233 -26.91 -9.45 -9.14
C GLY A 233 -26.48 -9.73 -7.70
N TYR A 234 -25.32 -10.36 -7.48
CA TYR A 234 -24.77 -10.56 -6.13
C TYR A 234 -23.79 -9.46 -5.72
N PRO A 235 -23.61 -9.20 -4.41
CA PRO A 235 -22.68 -8.18 -3.93
C PRO A 235 -21.22 -8.47 -4.32
N VAL A 236 -20.53 -7.46 -4.86
CA VAL A 236 -19.10 -7.53 -5.24
C VAL A 236 -18.24 -6.70 -4.30
N LEU A 237 -16.99 -7.10 -4.13
CA LEU A 237 -15.96 -6.37 -3.37
C LEU A 237 -15.50 -5.09 -4.08
N GLY A 238 -15.84 -4.92 -5.35
CA GLY A 238 -15.49 -3.77 -6.18
C GLY A 238 -14.05 -3.79 -6.70
N ILE A 239 -13.70 -2.76 -7.48
CA ILE A 239 -12.45 -2.71 -8.26
C ILE A 239 -11.19 -2.87 -7.40
N LEU A 240 -11.15 -2.27 -6.21
CA LEU A 240 -10.03 -2.38 -5.29
C LEU A 240 -10.05 -3.71 -4.54
N GLY A 241 -11.22 -4.14 -4.08
CA GLY A 241 -11.37 -5.37 -3.30
C GLY A 241 -10.88 -6.61 -4.05
N GLY A 242 -11.18 -6.71 -5.36
CA GLY A 242 -10.64 -7.77 -6.22
C GLY A 242 -9.11 -7.78 -6.28
N GLN A 243 -8.47 -6.61 -6.30
CA GLN A 243 -7.00 -6.49 -6.31
C GLN A 243 -6.37 -6.82 -4.95
N PHE A 244 -7.05 -6.48 -3.85
CA PHE A 244 -6.61 -6.84 -2.50
C PHE A 244 -6.55 -8.36 -2.30
N VAL A 245 -7.45 -9.14 -2.92
CA VAL A 245 -7.40 -10.61 -2.85
C VAL A 245 -6.09 -11.17 -3.42
N TYR A 246 -5.53 -10.54 -4.45
CA TYR A 246 -4.20 -10.92 -5.00
C TYR A 246 -3.05 -10.39 -4.16
N MET A 247 -3.21 -9.20 -3.56
CA MET A 247 -2.17 -8.59 -2.74
C MET A 247 -1.92 -9.37 -1.45
N MET A 248 -2.99 -9.82 -0.77
CA MET A 248 -2.91 -10.38 0.57
C MET A 248 -2.01 -11.63 0.68
N PRO A 249 -2.08 -12.62 -0.24
CA PRO A 249 -1.14 -13.74 -0.25
C PRO A 249 0.31 -13.28 -0.44
N MET A 250 0.57 -12.33 -1.35
CA MET A 250 1.93 -11.84 -1.61
C MET A 250 2.47 -11.05 -0.42
N LEU A 251 1.67 -10.18 0.19
CA LEU A 251 2.02 -9.50 1.43
C LEU A 251 2.29 -10.50 2.54
N PHE A 252 1.45 -11.53 2.70
CA PHE A 252 1.68 -12.57 3.69
C PHE A 252 3.00 -13.29 3.43
N MET A 253 3.32 -13.67 2.20
CA MET A 253 4.62 -14.30 1.88
C MET A 253 5.81 -13.36 2.14
N ASN A 254 5.78 -12.12 1.65
CA ASN A 254 6.88 -11.15 1.75
C ASN A 254 7.07 -10.60 3.19
N THR A 255 6.03 -10.64 4.04
CA THR A 255 6.11 -10.11 5.42
C THR A 255 6.18 -11.20 6.48
N PHE A 256 5.49 -12.33 6.32
CA PHE A 256 5.44 -13.40 7.32
C PHE A 256 6.44 -14.53 7.06
N PHE A 257 6.68 -14.96 5.82
CA PHE A 257 7.61 -16.08 5.61
C PHE A 257 9.06 -15.62 5.47
N ASP A 258 9.27 -14.53 4.74
CA ASP A 258 10.61 -14.07 4.39
C ASP A 258 11.36 -13.37 5.55
N LYS A 259 10.61 -12.78 6.49
CA LYS A 259 11.17 -11.91 7.54
C LYS A 259 10.98 -12.42 8.98
N TRP A 260 10.45 -13.65 9.16
CA TRP A 260 10.20 -14.24 10.47
C TRP A 260 11.48 -14.80 11.12
N PRO A 261 11.64 -14.69 12.44
CA PRO A 261 12.83 -15.15 13.17
C PRO A 261 13.18 -16.64 13.06
N MET A 262 12.32 -17.46 12.43
CA MET A 262 12.55 -18.89 12.20
C MET A 262 13.09 -19.19 10.79
N ALA A 263 12.95 -18.25 9.85
CA ALA A 263 13.54 -18.36 8.53
C ALA A 263 15.02 -18.02 8.64
N LYS A 264 15.86 -19.04 8.81
CA LYS A 264 17.31 -18.88 8.70
C LYS A 264 17.63 -18.76 7.22
N SER A 265 18.15 -17.61 6.77
CA SER A 265 18.85 -17.57 5.50
C SER A 265 20.06 -18.51 5.64
N VAL A 266 19.98 -19.69 5.03
CA VAL A 266 21.17 -20.50 4.80
C VAL A 266 21.96 -19.70 3.76
N LYS A 267 23.15 -19.22 4.12
CA LYS A 267 24.09 -18.73 3.12
C LYS A 267 24.50 -19.93 2.29
N GLU A 268 23.92 -20.09 1.11
CA GLU A 268 24.53 -20.88 0.04
C GLU A 268 25.63 -20.05 -0.65
#